data_AF-A0A1C7GT63-F1
#
_entry.id   AF-A0A1C7GT63-F1
#
_cell.length_a   1.000
_cell.length_b   1.000
_cell.length_c   1.000
_cell.angle_alpha   90.00
_cell.angle_beta   90.00
_cell.angle_gamma   90.00
#
_symmetry.space_group_name_H-M   'P 1'
#
loop_
_entity.id
_entity.type
_entity.pdbx_description
1 polymer ?
#
loop_
_entity_poly.entity_id
_entity_poly.type
_entity_poly.pdbx_seq_one_letter_code
_entity_poly.pdbx_strand_id
1 'polypeptide(L)'
;MIEKEDRRVIVHTLSRSLESVENAKYWDRLLKYRSFNRPHRSYIINLKYLQSYTHESIVLKTPDGRIWEAYIARRKYQEFKDAHLLFLEAMS
;
A
#
# COMPACT_ATOMS: atom_id res chain seq x y z
N MET A 1 -3.60 -2.12 4.21
CA MET A 1 -2.90 -2.58 3.01
C MET A 1 -3.77 -3.62 2.32
N ILE A 2 -3.77 -3.67 1.00
CA ILE A 2 -4.31 -4.80 0.24
C ILE A 2 -3.12 -5.59 -0.28
N GLU A 3 -3.07 -6.88 0.02
CA GLU A 3 -2.05 -7.80 -0.44
C GLU A 3 -2.68 -8.90 -1.29
N LYS A 4 -2.05 -9.19 -2.43
CA LYS A 4 -2.39 -10.34 -3.26
C LYS A 4 -1.38 -11.45 -2.97
N GLU A 5 -1.85 -12.45 -2.26
CA GLU A 5 -1.12 -13.67 -1.92
C GLU A 5 -1.74 -14.82 -2.72
N ASP A 6 -0.98 -15.41 -3.65
CA ASP A 6 -1.46 -16.45 -4.57
C ASP A 6 -2.78 -16.11 -5.31
N ARG A 7 -3.86 -16.82 -4.96
CA ARG A 7 -5.22 -16.66 -5.50
C ARG A 7 -6.13 -15.87 -4.55
N ARG A 8 -5.60 -15.39 -3.42
CA ARG A 8 -6.33 -14.66 -2.39
C ARG A 8 -6.00 -13.18 -2.43
N VAL A 9 -6.91 -12.38 -1.89
CA VAL A 9 -6.70 -10.96 -1.61
C VAL A 9 -6.92 -10.76 -0.13
N ILE A 10 -5.88 -10.31 0.57
CA ILE A 10 -5.92 -10.04 2.00
C ILE A 10 -6.00 -8.53 2.23
N VAL A 11 -6.94 -8.13 3.06
CA VAL A 11 -7.15 -6.75 3.49
C VAL A 11 -6.63 -6.59 4.91
N HIS A 12 -5.46 -5.97 5.04
CA HIS A 12 -4.89 -5.59 6.32
C HIS A 12 -5.50 -4.26 6.76
N THR A 13 -6.35 -4.34 7.78
CA THR A 13 -6.97 -3.18 8.43
C THR A 13 -6.16 -2.79 9.67
N LEU A 14 -6.62 -1.77 10.40
CA LEU A 14 -5.99 -1.39 11.66
C LEU A 14 -6.10 -2.49 12.72
N SER A 15 -7.17 -3.30 12.73
CA SER A 15 -7.42 -4.29 13.79
C SER A 15 -7.06 -5.72 13.40
N ARG A 16 -7.30 -6.10 12.15
CA ARG A 16 -7.09 -7.48 11.67
C ARG A 16 -6.89 -7.57 10.15
N SER A 17 -6.43 -8.73 9.71
CA SER A 17 -6.42 -9.13 8.31
C SER A 17 -7.70 -9.89 7.95
N LEU A 18 -8.24 -9.64 6.77
CA LEU A 18 -9.45 -10.28 6.25
C LEU A 18 -9.21 -10.78 4.84
N GLU A 19 -9.63 -12.01 4.54
CA GLU A 19 -9.70 -12.47 3.15
C GLU A 19 -10.88 -11.79 2.46
N SER A 20 -10.61 -11.19 1.30
CA SER A 20 -11.58 -10.50 0.47
C SER A 20 -12.21 -11.47 -0.51
N VAL A 21 -13.53 -11.45 -0.61
CA VAL A 21 -14.29 -12.13 -1.68
C VAL A 21 -14.08 -11.45 -3.05
N GLU A 22 -13.63 -10.20 -3.04
CA GLU A 22 -13.33 -9.40 -4.22
C GLU A 22 -11.87 -9.53 -4.66
N ASN A 23 -11.63 -9.40 -5.97
CA ASN A 23 -10.28 -9.44 -6.53
C ASN A 23 -9.54 -8.08 -6.44
N ALA A 24 -8.24 -8.07 -6.72
CA ALA A 24 -7.42 -6.85 -6.61
C ALA A 24 -7.88 -5.70 -7.51
N LYS A 25 -8.52 -5.97 -8.68
CA LYS A 25 -9.04 -4.92 -9.58
C LYS A 25 -10.26 -4.21 -9.01
N TYR A 26 -11.04 -4.87 -8.16
CA TYR A 26 -12.10 -4.21 -7.40
C TYR A 26 -11.49 -3.16 -6.47
N TRP A 27 -10.49 -3.55 -5.69
CA TRP A 27 -9.81 -2.66 -4.75
C TRP A 27 -9.10 -1.49 -5.44
N ASP A 28 -8.47 -1.71 -6.61
CA ASP A 28 -7.90 -0.60 -7.39
C ASP A 28 -8.94 0.46 -7.77
N ARG A 29 -10.17 0.03 -8.08
CA ARG A 29 -11.25 0.93 -8.48
C ARG A 29 -11.85 1.65 -7.28
N LEU A 30 -11.96 0.96 -6.15
CA LEU A 30 -12.52 1.50 -4.92
C LEU A 30 -11.54 2.49 -4.26
N LEU A 31 -10.25 2.15 -4.21
CA LEU A 31 -9.19 2.89 -3.52
C LEU A 31 -8.50 3.90 -4.44
N LYS A 32 -9.28 4.66 -5.23
CA LYS A 32 -8.76 5.70 -6.13
C LYS A 32 -8.33 7.00 -5.42
N TYR A 33 -8.41 7.04 -4.09
CA TYR A 33 -8.06 8.23 -3.32
C TYR A 33 -6.54 8.48 -3.34
N ARG A 34 -6.12 9.76 -3.33
CA ARG A 34 -4.72 10.17 -3.49
C ARG A 34 -3.75 9.58 -2.47
N SER A 35 -4.25 9.11 -1.32
CA SER A 35 -3.43 8.46 -0.30
C SER A 35 -3.11 7.00 -0.61
N PHE A 36 -3.75 6.37 -1.60
CA PHE A 36 -3.45 5.00 -1.99
C PHE A 36 -2.49 4.93 -3.17
N ASN A 37 -1.53 4.01 -3.10
CA ASN A 37 -0.53 3.80 -4.14
C ASN A 37 -0.34 2.30 -4.42
N ARG A 38 0.04 1.98 -5.66
CA ARG A 38 0.34 0.61 -6.10
C ARG A 38 1.83 0.42 -6.42
N PRO A 39 2.70 0.19 -5.40
CA PRO A 39 4.15 0.08 -5.59
C PRO A 39 4.54 -1.20 -6.34
N HIS A 40 3.70 -2.23 -6.27
CA HIS A 40 3.92 -3.52 -6.93
C HIS A 40 2.56 -4.16 -7.26
N ARG A 41 2.52 -5.09 -8.22
CA ARG A 41 1.26 -5.73 -8.68
C ARG A 41 0.49 -6.44 -7.57
N SER A 42 1.18 -6.84 -6.51
CA SER A 42 0.61 -7.55 -5.37
C SER A 42 0.16 -6.63 -4.23
N TYR A 43 0.48 -5.33 -4.25
CA TYR A 43 0.24 -4.46 -3.10
C TYR A 43 -0.51 -3.19 -3.49
N ILE A 44 -1.55 -2.86 -2.73
CA ILE A 44 -2.12 -1.51 -2.67
C ILE A 44 -1.90 -1.00 -1.25
N ILE A 45 -1.11 0.04 -1.10
CA ILE A 45 -0.77 0.60 0.21
C ILE A 45 -1.47 1.94 0.43
N ASN A 46 -1.58 2.36 1.69
CA ASN A 46 -2.02 3.70 2.04
C ASN A 46 -0.82 4.47 2.60
N LEU A 47 -0.40 5.52 1.90
CA LEU A 47 0.74 6.38 2.22
C LEU A 47 0.62 7.02 3.61
N LYS A 48 -0.60 7.18 4.15
CA LYS A 48 -0.82 7.66 5.52
C LYS A 48 -0.09 6.81 6.57
N TYR A 49 0.08 5.52 6.32
CA TYR A 49 0.73 4.59 7.24
C TYR A 49 2.17 4.29 6.85
N LEU A 50 2.73 4.99 5.85
CA LEU A 50 4.12 4.80 5.44
C LEU A 50 5.06 5.24 6.55
N GLN A 51 5.91 4.32 7.02
CA GLN A 51 6.95 4.61 8.00
C GLN A 51 8.30 4.87 7.33
N SER A 52 8.71 3.97 6.42
CA SER A 52 9.97 4.06 5.68
C SER A 52 9.92 3.18 4.43
N TYR A 53 10.87 3.38 3.52
CA TYR A 53 11.03 2.54 2.34
C TYR A 53 12.48 2.58 1.83
N THR A 54 12.88 1.52 1.13
CA THR A 54 14.11 1.42 0.35
C THR A 54 13.76 1.44 -1.15
N HIS A 55 14.70 1.09 -2.03
CA HIS A 55 14.38 0.92 -3.45
C HIS A 55 13.50 -0.30 -3.74
N GLU A 56 13.40 -1.24 -2.80
CA GLU A 56 12.76 -2.54 -3.01
C GLU A 56 11.66 -2.86 -2.00
N SER A 57 11.71 -2.26 -0.80
CA SER A 57 10.81 -2.57 0.30
C SER A 57 10.14 -1.33 0.88
N ILE A 58 8.95 -1.54 1.45
CA ILE A 58 8.13 -0.54 2.15
C ILE A 58 7.78 -1.09 3.51
N VAL A 59 7.87 -0.24 4.53
CA VAL A 59 7.41 -0.52 5.89
C VAL A 59 6.22 0.39 6.18
N LEU A 60 5.08 -0.21 6.52
CA LEU A 60 3.89 0.48 6.99
C LEU A 60 3.73 0.25 8.49
N LYS A 61 3.41 1.30 9.24
CA LYS A 61 3.17 1.22 10.68
C LYS A 61 1.81 1.81 11.04
N THR A 62 1.00 1.02 11.74
CA THR A 62 -0.28 1.48 12.28
C THR A 62 -0.09 2.25 13.60
N PRO A 63 -1.06 3.06 14.04
CA PRO A 63 -0.96 3.82 15.30
C PRO A 63 -0.73 2.94 16.55
N ASP A 64 -1.25 1.71 16.55
CA ASP A 64 -1.04 0.74 17.64
C ASP A 64 0.26 -0.07 17.49
N GLY A 65 1.12 0.29 16.54
CA GLY A 65 2.47 -0.24 16.40
C GLY A 65 2.61 -1.49 15.54
N ARG A 66 1.54 -2.01 14.94
CA ARG A 66 1.65 -3.15 13.99
C ARG A 66 2.40 -2.72 12.74
N ILE A 67 3.24 -3.62 12.25
CA ILE A 67 4.08 -3.40 11.07
C ILE A 67 3.61 -4.30 9.94
N TRP A 68 3.54 -3.76 8.73
CA TRP A 68 3.31 -4.50 7.51
C TRP A 68 4.41 -4.18 6.50
N GLU A 69 4.91 -5.21 5.82
CA GLU A 69 5.91 -5.07 4.78
C GLU A 69 5.27 -5.24 3.41
N ALA A 70 5.76 -4.47 2.44
CA ALA A 70 5.40 -4.58 1.04
C ALA A 70 6.64 -4.37 0.16
N TYR A 71 6.53 -4.71 -1.11
CA TYR A 71 7.61 -4.54 -2.07
C TYR A 71 7.30 -3.48 -3.12
N ILE A 72 8.36 -2.88 -3.67
CA ILE A 72 8.34 -1.97 -4.79
C ILE A 72 8.85 -2.70 -6.02
N ALA A 73 8.09 -2.69 -7.12
CA ALA A 73 8.64 -3.12 -8.39
C ALA A 73 9.70 -2.12 -8.86
N ARG A 74 10.87 -2.57 -9.33
CA ARG A 74 11.94 -1.67 -9.83
C ARG A 74 11.45 -0.56 -10.76
N ARG A 75 10.55 -0.88 -11.69
CA ARG A 75 9.94 0.07 -12.65
C ARG A 75 8.97 1.09 -12.04
N LYS A 76 8.53 0.87 -10.79
CA LYS A 76 7.57 1.69 -10.05
C LYS A 76 8.25 2.59 -9.01
N TYR A 77 9.55 2.43 -8.76
CA TYR A 77 10.23 3.19 -7.71
C TYR A 77 10.12 4.71 -7.89
N GLN A 78 10.38 5.22 -9.10
CA GLN A 78 10.28 6.66 -9.36
C GLN A 78 8.84 7.16 -9.18
N GLU A 79 7.85 6.47 -9.77
CA GLU A 79 6.42 6.79 -9.60
C GLU A 79 5.98 6.76 -8.13
N PHE A 80 6.49 5.81 -7.35
CA PHE A 80 6.22 5.71 -5.92
C PHE A 80 6.78 6.90 -5.15
N LYS A 81 8.05 7.26 -5.42
CA LYS A 81 8.71 8.40 -4.79
C LYS A 81 7.96 9.70 -5.08
N ASP A 82 7.57 9.92 -6.33
CA ASP A 82 6.84 11.12 -6.75
C ASP A 82 5.45 11.18 -6.09
N ALA A 83 4.74 10.04 -6.02
CA ALA A 83 3.45 9.96 -5.33
C ALA A 83 3.56 10.23 -3.83
N HIS A 84 4.65 9.78 -3.18
CA HIS A 84 4.90 10.06 -1.78
C HIS A 84 5.22 11.54 -1.53
N LEU A 85 6.03 12.17 -2.37
CA LEU A 85 6.30 13.62 -2.28
C LEU A 85 5.01 14.43 -2.42
N LEU A 86 4.19 14.14 -3.43
CA LEU A 86 2.91 14.80 -3.62
C LEU A 86 1.95 14.58 -2.43
N PHE A 87 1.99 13.40 -1.82
CA PHE A 87 1.21 13.13 -0.61
C PHE A 87 1.65 14.00 0.56
N LEU A 88 2.97 14.18 0.77
CA LEU A 88 3.50 15.06 1.82
C LEU A 88 3.13 16.52 1.58
N GLU A 89 3.22 17.01 0.34
CA GLU A 89 2.80 18.37 -0.05
C GLU A 89 1.30 18.61 0.17
N ALA A 90 0.46 17.60 -0.02
CA ALA A 90 -0.97 17.73 0.22
C ALA A 90 -1.35 17.72 1.71
N MET A 91 -0.43 17.33 2.59
CA MET A 91 -0.63 17.23 4.04
C MET A 91 0.01 18.41 4.82
N SER A 92 0.81 19.25 4.14
CA SER A 92 1.38 20.49 4.68
C SER A 92 0.38 21.64 4.63
#